data_AF-A2DBN1-F1
#
_entry.id   AF-A2DBN1-F1
#
_cell.length_a   1.000
_cell.length_b   1.000
_cell.length_c   1.000
_cell.angle_alpha   90.00
_cell.angle_beta   90.00
_cell.angle_gamma   90.00
#
_symmetry.space_group_name_H-M   'P 1'
#
loop_
_entity.id
_entity.type
_entity.pdbx_description
1 polymer ?
#
loop_
_entity_poly.entity_id
_entity_poly.type
_entity_poly.pdbx_seq_one_letter_code
_entity_poly.pdbx_strand_id
1 'polypeptide(L)'
;MASFANIYRNRRNIVNRYFTEIEKAQECREKEYRAALTIQAAWRKYKILKRRKLRNESAIKIQKTWRMFHEGMLFRCLKTEKETEDRNKLFNEKARKIQKVWRGYWERKHVFDFNKQKAFMNDVQKKNEEMELMLDNYYTQTSEAATFAEEEQKSVQDVKKALHTHYLVSTSAIPSIYQPPAFTKDAAAMPAIEQFIRTVNKAKIVVPSIGKR
;
A
#
# COMPACT_ATOMS: atom_id res chain seq x y z
N MET A 1 -2.28 78.88 107.73
CA MET A 1 -1.69 80.25 107.70
C MET A 1 -0.40 80.34 106.85
N ALA A 2 0.56 79.40 106.95
CA ALA A 2 1.84 79.47 106.21
C ALA A 2 1.73 79.40 104.67
N SER A 3 0.85 78.56 104.11
CA SER A 3 0.65 78.43 102.65
C SER A 3 0.14 79.71 101.99
N PHE A 4 -0.87 80.35 102.60
CA PHE A 4 -1.41 81.63 102.11
C PHE A 4 -0.37 82.76 102.18
N ALA A 5 0.41 82.84 103.27
CA ALA A 5 1.48 83.81 103.39
C ALA A 5 2.56 83.61 102.31
N ASN A 6 2.86 82.36 101.94
CA ASN A 6 3.82 82.03 100.89
C ASN A 6 3.31 82.42 99.49
N ILE A 7 2.04 82.14 99.20
CA ILE A 7 1.36 82.55 97.97
C ILE A 7 1.29 84.08 97.87
N TYR A 8 0.95 84.76 98.97
CA TYR A 8 0.85 86.22 99.01
C TYR A 8 2.21 86.91 98.81
N ARG A 9 3.30 86.33 99.35
CA ARG A 9 4.68 86.79 99.08
C ARG A 9 5.08 86.56 97.62
N ASN A 10 4.72 85.42 97.06
CA ASN A 10 5.04 85.05 95.67
C ASN A 10 4.01 85.53 94.64
N ARG A 11 2.99 86.32 95.02
CA ARG A 11 1.85 86.69 94.15
C ARG A 11 2.28 87.31 92.82
N ARG A 12 3.28 88.20 92.84
CA ARG A 12 3.82 88.84 91.63
C ARG A 12 4.58 87.85 90.75
N ASN A 13 5.28 86.89 91.34
CA ASN A 13 5.99 85.83 90.60
C ASN A 13 5.00 84.87 89.94
N ILE A 14 3.92 84.50 90.63
CA ILE A 14 2.85 83.65 90.08
C ILE A 14 2.14 84.35 88.92
N VAL A 15 1.79 85.63 89.09
CA VAL A 15 1.15 86.44 88.04
C VAL A 15 2.07 86.61 86.84
N ASN A 16 3.35 86.91 87.05
CA ASN A 16 4.31 87.02 85.94
C ASN A 16 4.50 85.68 85.23
N ARG A 17 4.63 84.56 85.95
CA ARG A 17 4.70 83.22 85.36
C ARG A 17 3.47 82.93 84.50
N TYR A 18 2.28 83.24 85.01
CA TYR A 18 1.03 83.06 84.28
C TYR A 18 1.04 83.81 82.94
N PHE A 19 1.39 85.10 82.93
CA PHE A 19 1.48 85.87 81.69
C PHE A 19 2.59 85.37 80.75
N THR A 20 3.76 84.98 81.27
CA THR A 20 4.83 84.42 80.43
C THR A 20 4.44 83.08 79.80
N GLU A 21 3.67 82.24 80.50
CA GLU A 21 3.19 80.98 79.93
C GLU A 21 2.08 81.22 78.89
N ILE A 22 1.25 82.26 79.05
CA ILE A 22 0.29 82.68 78.01
C ILE A 22 1.02 83.17 76.76
N GLU A 23 2.04 84.01 76.91
CA GLU A 23 2.83 84.51 75.78
C GLU A 23 3.49 83.35 75.02
N LYS A 24 4.16 82.43 75.72
CA LYS A 24 4.71 81.21 75.11
C LYS A 24 3.65 80.36 74.41
N ALA A 25 2.48 80.18 75.02
CA ALA A 25 1.39 79.43 74.42
C ALA A 25 0.86 80.12 73.15
N GLN A 26 0.79 81.46 73.14
CA GLN A 26 0.40 82.23 71.96
C GLN A 26 1.43 82.15 70.83
N GLU A 27 2.72 82.23 71.16
CA GLU A 27 3.83 82.06 70.21
C GLU A 27 3.80 80.66 69.57
N CYS A 28 3.53 79.61 70.35
CA CYS A 28 3.48 78.23 69.88
C CYS A 28 2.17 77.85 69.18
N ARG A 29 1.06 78.57 69.42
CA ARG A 29 -0.30 78.21 68.97
C ARG A 29 -0.39 77.90 67.48
N GLU A 30 0.17 78.76 66.63
CA GLU A 30 0.09 78.59 65.18
C GLU A 30 0.90 77.38 64.70
N LYS A 31 2.06 77.14 65.32
CA LYS A 31 2.92 75.99 65.03
C LYS A 31 2.23 74.68 65.42
N GLU A 32 1.64 74.63 66.61
CA GLU A 32 0.87 73.48 67.09
C GLU A 32 -0.36 73.22 66.21
N TYR A 33 -1.08 74.28 65.83
CA TYR A 33 -2.23 74.18 64.93
C TYR A 33 -1.85 73.59 63.56
N ARG A 34 -0.77 74.09 62.94
CA ARG A 34 -0.26 73.54 61.67
C ARG A 34 0.19 72.09 61.79
N ALA A 35 0.87 71.74 62.88
CA ALA A 35 1.26 70.35 63.14
C ALA A 35 0.03 69.45 63.27
N ALA A 36 -1.00 69.88 64.02
CA ALA A 36 -2.26 69.15 64.18
C ALA A 36 -2.97 68.96 62.82
N LEU A 37 -3.06 70.01 61.99
CA LEU A 37 -3.63 69.92 60.65
C LEU A 37 -2.87 68.91 59.78
N THR A 38 -1.54 68.91 59.84
CA THR A 38 -0.68 67.98 59.08
C THR A 38 -0.94 66.54 59.50
N ILE A 39 -1.00 66.27 60.81
CA ILE A 39 -1.30 64.94 61.36
C ILE A 39 -2.71 64.49 60.93
N GLN A 40 -3.70 65.37 61.05
CA GLN A 40 -5.08 65.06 60.65
C GLN A 40 -5.19 64.79 59.15
N ALA A 41 -4.55 65.58 58.31
CA ALA A 41 -4.54 65.39 56.85
C ALA A 41 -3.88 64.06 56.48
N ALA A 42 -2.73 63.75 57.07
CA ALA A 42 -2.03 62.49 56.86
C ALA A 42 -2.90 61.28 57.27
N TRP A 43 -3.56 61.36 58.42
CA TRP A 43 -4.47 60.32 58.89
C TRP A 43 -5.68 60.11 57.97
N ARG A 44 -6.34 61.20 57.55
CA ARG A 44 -7.48 61.13 56.61
C ARG A 44 -7.05 60.49 55.28
N LYS A 45 -5.88 60.88 54.75
CA LYS A 45 -5.29 60.27 53.55
C LYS A 45 -5.03 58.78 53.74
N TYR A 46 -4.38 58.39 54.84
CA TYR A 46 -4.12 56.98 55.16
C TYR A 46 -5.41 56.15 55.18
N LYS A 47 -6.46 56.65 55.83
CA LYS A 47 -7.77 55.97 55.92
C LYS A 47 -8.39 55.74 54.53
N ILE A 48 -8.32 56.72 53.64
CA ILE A 48 -8.81 56.60 52.26
C ILE A 48 -7.99 55.59 51.47
N LEU A 49 -6.66 55.66 51.55
CA LEU A 49 -5.76 54.74 50.84
C LEU A 49 -5.96 53.29 51.31
N LYS A 50 -6.09 53.06 52.62
CA LYS A 50 -6.36 51.74 53.19
C LYS A 50 -7.68 51.16 52.67
N ARG A 51 -8.74 51.96 52.63
CA ARG A 51 -10.05 51.56 52.08
C ARG A 51 -9.96 51.27 50.58
N ARG A 52 -9.27 52.11 49.80
CA ARG A 52 -9.07 51.91 48.36
C ARG A 52 -8.31 50.61 48.09
N LYS A 53 -7.23 50.35 48.85
CA LYS A 53 -6.45 49.12 48.75
C LYS A 53 -7.33 47.89 48.98
N LEU A 54 -8.10 47.86 50.07
CA LEU A 54 -8.99 46.75 50.39
C LEU A 54 -10.03 46.50 49.28
N ARG A 55 -10.65 47.56 48.74
CA ARG A 55 -11.60 47.45 47.63
C ARG A 55 -10.93 46.89 46.37
N ASN A 56 -9.74 47.39 46.02
CA ASN A 56 -9.00 46.92 44.86
C ASN A 56 -8.60 45.45 45.01
N GLU A 57 -8.09 45.04 46.17
CA GLU A 57 -7.76 43.63 46.44
C GLU A 57 -8.98 42.72 46.34
N SER A 58 -10.13 43.16 46.86
CA SER A 58 -11.39 42.43 46.76
C SER A 58 -11.86 42.32 45.31
N ALA A 59 -11.80 43.40 44.55
CA ALA A 59 -12.14 43.41 43.12
C ALA A 59 -11.23 42.49 42.30
N ILE A 60 -9.91 42.52 42.55
CA ILE A 60 -8.94 41.63 41.89
C ILE A 60 -9.25 40.16 42.19
N LYS A 61 -9.59 39.83 43.44
CA LYS A 61 -10.00 38.46 43.82
C LYS A 61 -11.22 38.00 43.05
N ILE A 62 -12.25 38.84 42.94
CA ILE A 62 -13.46 38.51 42.17
C ILE A 62 -13.11 38.32 40.69
N GLN A 63 -12.38 39.27 40.10
CA GLN A 63 -12.00 39.25 38.69
C GLN A 63 -11.15 38.02 38.32
N LYS A 64 -10.12 37.69 39.12
CA LYS A 64 -9.25 36.54 38.84
C LYS A 64 -10.04 35.22 38.94
N THR A 65 -10.91 35.09 39.94
CA THR A 65 -11.72 33.89 40.13
C THR A 65 -12.72 33.73 39.00
N TRP A 66 -13.34 34.83 38.55
CA TRP A 66 -14.22 34.81 37.38
C TRP A 66 -13.50 34.40 36.10
N ARG A 67 -12.34 35.01 35.80
CA ARG A 67 -11.54 34.64 34.61
C ARG A 67 -11.16 33.16 34.65
N MET A 68 -10.69 32.66 35.78
CA MET A 68 -10.37 31.23 35.96
C MET A 68 -11.59 30.33 35.75
N PHE A 69 -12.76 30.72 36.28
CA PHE A 69 -13.99 29.96 36.08
C PHE A 69 -14.41 29.93 34.60
N HIS A 70 -14.37 31.07 33.93
CA HIS A 70 -14.70 31.21 32.50
C HIS A 70 -13.78 30.36 31.62
N GLU A 71 -12.47 30.49 31.81
CA GLU A 71 -11.48 29.65 31.10
C GLU A 71 -11.67 28.17 31.44
N GLY A 72 -12.03 27.85 32.69
CA GLY A 72 -12.33 26.49 33.11
C GLY A 72 -13.55 25.91 32.38
N MET A 73 -14.56 26.71 32.01
CA MET A 73 -15.67 26.26 31.19
C MET A 73 -15.21 25.93 29.77
N LEU A 74 -14.46 26.82 29.14
CA LEU A 74 -13.92 26.61 27.79
C LEU A 74 -13.03 25.37 27.74
N PHE A 75 -12.12 25.23 28.70
CA PHE A 75 -11.24 24.06 28.82
C PHE A 75 -12.02 22.75 28.93
N ARG A 76 -13.10 22.71 29.72
CA ARG A 76 -13.95 21.51 29.82
C ARG A 76 -14.59 21.15 28.49
N CYS A 77 -15.13 22.13 27.77
CA CYS A 77 -15.71 21.90 26.43
C CYS A 77 -14.67 21.34 25.46
N LEU A 78 -13.50 21.99 25.35
CA LEU A 78 -12.40 21.56 24.48
C LEU A 78 -11.87 20.17 24.85
N LYS A 79 -11.77 19.88 26.15
CA LYS A 79 -11.36 18.56 26.64
C LYS A 79 -12.35 17.49 26.22
N THR A 80 -13.65 17.71 26.42
CA THR A 80 -14.69 16.76 26.01
C THR A 80 -14.68 16.56 24.49
N GLU A 81 -14.54 17.63 23.70
CA GLU A 81 -14.42 17.55 22.25
C GLU A 81 -13.22 16.69 21.84
N LYS A 82 -12.04 16.96 22.40
CA LYS A 82 -10.83 16.18 22.14
C LYS A 82 -11.00 14.70 22.48
N GLU A 83 -11.57 14.40 23.65
CA GLU A 83 -11.86 13.02 24.08
C GLU A 83 -12.82 12.32 23.11
N THR A 84 -13.85 13.02 22.62
CA THR A 84 -14.78 12.46 21.64
C THR A 84 -14.11 12.18 20.30
N GLU A 85 -13.24 13.09 19.84
CA GLU A 85 -12.47 12.94 18.62
C GLU A 85 -11.53 11.73 18.69
N ASP A 86 -10.79 11.58 19.79
CA ASP A 86 -9.86 10.47 19.97
C ASP A 86 -10.59 9.13 20.09
N ARG A 87 -11.72 9.10 20.78
CA ARG A 87 -12.59 7.92 20.84
C ARG A 87 -13.12 7.53 19.46
N ASN A 88 -13.57 8.50 18.67
CA ASN A 88 -14.03 8.27 17.30
C ASN A 88 -12.90 7.74 16.40
N LYS A 89 -11.69 8.31 16.50
CA LYS A 89 -10.51 7.82 15.78
C LYS A 89 -10.20 6.37 16.13
N LEU A 90 -10.21 6.02 17.42
CA LEU A 90 -9.99 4.65 17.87
C LEU A 90 -11.03 3.69 17.29
N PHE A 91 -12.32 4.01 17.43
CA PHE A 91 -13.38 3.15 16.91
C PHE A 91 -13.36 3.03 15.39
N ASN A 92 -13.07 4.12 14.67
CA ASN A 92 -12.92 4.08 13.22
C ASN A 92 -11.76 3.19 12.80
N GLU A 93 -10.63 3.21 13.51
CA GLU A 93 -9.51 2.32 13.24
C GLU A 93 -9.90 0.85 13.43
N LYS A 94 -10.64 0.51 14.51
CA LYS A 94 -11.13 -0.85 14.75
C LYS A 94 -12.17 -1.27 13.70
N ALA A 95 -13.12 -0.40 13.40
CA ALA A 95 -14.14 -0.64 12.38
C ALA A 95 -13.51 -0.91 11.02
N ARG A 96 -12.48 -0.15 10.62
CA ARG A 96 -11.75 -0.38 9.36
C ARG A 96 -11.13 -1.78 9.30
N LYS A 97 -10.56 -2.28 10.41
CA LYS A 97 -10.00 -3.64 10.49
C LYS A 97 -11.09 -4.69 10.27
N ILE A 98 -12.21 -4.57 10.98
CA ILE A 98 -13.36 -5.47 10.86
C ILE A 98 -13.90 -5.45 9.43
N GLN A 99 -14.15 -4.26 8.88
CA GLN A 99 -14.67 -4.08 7.53
C GLN A 99 -13.72 -4.63 6.46
N LYS A 100 -12.40 -4.44 6.60
CA LYS A 100 -11.41 -5.01 5.67
C LYS A 100 -11.49 -6.53 5.64
N VAL A 101 -11.52 -7.17 6.81
CA VAL A 101 -11.64 -8.63 6.92
C VAL A 101 -12.96 -9.11 6.31
N TRP A 102 -14.07 -8.44 6.64
CA TRP A 102 -15.39 -8.77 6.12
C TRP A 102 -15.50 -8.65 4.61
N ARG A 103 -15.05 -7.53 4.02
CA ARG A 103 -15.04 -7.34 2.56
C ARG A 103 -14.23 -8.44 1.87
N GLY A 104 -13.03 -8.74 2.39
CA GLY A 104 -12.22 -9.82 1.83
C GLY A 104 -12.88 -11.20 1.95
N TYR A 105 -13.56 -11.49 3.06
CA TYR A 105 -14.35 -12.72 3.20
C TYR A 105 -15.48 -12.78 2.16
N TRP A 106 -16.24 -11.70 2.02
CA TRP A 106 -17.38 -11.62 1.13
C TRP A 106 -16.97 -11.84 -0.33
N GLU A 107 -15.91 -11.17 -0.78
CA GLU A 107 -15.37 -11.31 -2.14
C GLU A 107 -14.95 -12.75 -2.45
N ARG A 108 -14.18 -13.38 -1.55
CA ARG A 108 -13.71 -14.77 -1.71
C ARG A 108 -14.84 -15.79 -1.69
N LYS A 109 -15.95 -15.49 -1.02
CA LYS A 109 -17.10 -16.41 -0.91
C LYS A 109 -18.10 -16.25 -2.04
N HIS A 110 -18.36 -15.01 -2.47
CA HIS A 110 -19.51 -14.70 -3.33
C HIS A 110 -19.16 -14.17 -4.72
N VAL A 111 -17.97 -13.58 -4.90
CA VAL A 111 -17.58 -12.96 -6.18
C VAL A 111 -16.60 -13.85 -6.94
N PHE A 112 -15.55 -14.31 -6.26
CA PHE A 112 -14.44 -14.99 -6.91
C PHE A 112 -13.90 -16.17 -6.09
N ASP A 113 -14.06 -17.38 -6.64
CA ASP A 113 -13.53 -18.62 -6.07
C ASP A 113 -12.28 -19.05 -6.84
N PHE A 114 -11.11 -18.76 -6.26
CA PHE A 114 -9.81 -19.08 -6.86
C PHE A 114 -9.64 -20.57 -7.16
N ASN A 115 -10.14 -21.45 -6.30
CA ASN A 115 -9.96 -22.89 -6.47
C ASN A 115 -10.76 -23.40 -7.66
N LYS A 116 -11.98 -22.89 -7.84
CA LYS A 116 -12.79 -23.19 -9.03
C LYS A 116 -12.16 -22.65 -10.30
N GLN A 117 -11.66 -21.42 -10.29
CA GLN A 117 -11.00 -20.87 -11.48
C GLN A 117 -9.72 -21.65 -11.81
N LYS A 118 -8.91 -22.02 -10.80
CA LYS A 118 -7.71 -22.84 -11.00
C LYS A 118 -8.05 -24.22 -11.57
N ALA A 119 -9.09 -24.87 -11.05
CA ALA A 119 -9.56 -26.16 -11.58
C ALA A 119 -10.00 -26.04 -13.04
N PHE A 120 -10.74 -24.98 -13.39
CA PHE A 120 -11.13 -24.70 -14.76
C PHE A 120 -9.92 -24.49 -15.68
N MET A 121 -8.93 -23.68 -15.27
CA MET A 121 -7.72 -23.45 -16.07
C MET A 121 -6.91 -24.74 -16.29
N ASN A 122 -6.81 -25.59 -15.27
CA ASN A 122 -6.16 -26.89 -15.41
C ASN A 122 -6.92 -27.82 -16.38
N ASP A 123 -8.25 -27.78 -16.36
CA ASP A 123 -9.07 -28.58 -17.28
C ASP A 123 -8.93 -28.10 -18.73
N VAL A 124 -8.95 -26.78 -18.93
CA VAL A 124 -8.67 -26.16 -20.23
C VAL A 124 -7.27 -26.53 -20.72
N GLN A 125 -6.27 -26.51 -19.84
CA GLN A 125 -4.91 -26.90 -20.19
C GLN A 125 -4.85 -28.37 -20.65
N LYS A 126 -5.47 -29.30 -19.90
CA LYS A 126 -5.53 -30.71 -20.29
C LYS A 126 -6.22 -30.91 -21.64
N LYS A 127 -7.31 -30.19 -21.89
CA LYS A 127 -8.03 -30.25 -23.17
C LYS A 127 -7.17 -29.74 -24.32
N ASN A 128 -6.38 -28.70 -24.09
CA ASN A 128 -5.43 -28.22 -25.08
C ASN A 128 -4.32 -29.25 -25.35
N GLU A 129 -3.75 -29.87 -24.31
CA GLU A 129 -2.74 -30.93 -24.45
C GLU A 129 -3.30 -32.15 -25.21
N GLU A 130 -4.53 -32.58 -24.90
CA GLU A 130 -5.23 -33.64 -25.64
C GLU A 130 -5.43 -33.28 -27.12
N MET A 131 -5.80 -32.02 -27.40
CA MET A 131 -5.99 -31.52 -28.75
C MET A 131 -4.68 -31.41 -29.53
N GLU A 132 -3.60 -30.96 -28.90
CA GLU A 132 -2.26 -30.94 -29.50
C GLU A 132 -1.82 -32.34 -29.91
N LEU A 133 -1.97 -33.33 -29.02
CA LEU A 133 -1.68 -34.73 -29.34
C LEU A 133 -2.56 -35.27 -30.48
N MET A 134 -3.85 -34.90 -30.51
CA MET A 134 -4.76 -35.32 -31.57
C MET A 134 -4.35 -34.73 -32.92
N LEU A 135 -3.96 -33.45 -32.95
CA LEU A 135 -3.49 -32.78 -34.16
C LEU A 135 -2.17 -33.41 -34.64
N ASP A 136 -1.22 -33.64 -33.74
CA ASP A 136 0.07 -34.25 -34.08
C ASP A 136 -0.12 -35.65 -34.69
N ASN A 137 -0.95 -36.49 -34.07
CA ASN A 137 -1.31 -37.81 -34.61
C ASN A 137 -2.02 -37.73 -35.97
N TYR A 138 -2.86 -36.72 -36.19
CA TYR A 138 -3.51 -36.53 -37.48
C TYR A 138 -2.52 -36.10 -38.56
N TYR A 139 -1.58 -35.21 -38.24
CA TYR A 139 -0.53 -34.77 -39.16
C TYR A 139 0.44 -35.89 -39.50
N THR A 140 0.84 -36.73 -38.54
CA THR A 140 1.66 -37.92 -38.82
C THR A 140 0.91 -38.90 -39.71
N GLN A 141 -0.34 -39.26 -39.40
CA GLN A 141 -1.13 -40.17 -40.24
C GLN A 141 -1.36 -39.64 -41.67
N THR A 142 -1.66 -38.35 -41.82
CA THR A 142 -1.89 -37.76 -43.15
C THR A 142 -0.59 -37.59 -43.94
N SER A 143 0.51 -37.22 -43.30
CA SER A 143 1.82 -37.15 -43.96
C SER A 143 2.33 -38.53 -44.36
N GLU A 144 2.22 -39.54 -43.48
CA GLU A 144 2.57 -40.93 -43.78
C GLU A 144 1.70 -41.50 -44.91
N ALA A 145 0.40 -41.22 -44.91
CA ALA A 145 -0.50 -41.61 -46.00
C ALA A 145 -0.14 -40.91 -47.32
N ALA A 146 0.25 -39.63 -47.27
CA ALA A 146 0.71 -38.89 -48.44
C ALA A 146 2.04 -39.44 -48.98
N THR A 147 3.02 -39.74 -48.11
CA THR A 147 4.29 -40.36 -48.51
C THR A 147 4.06 -41.76 -49.09
N PHE A 148 3.18 -42.56 -48.47
CA PHE A 148 2.83 -43.88 -48.96
C PHE A 148 2.13 -43.81 -50.33
N ALA A 149 1.19 -42.87 -50.51
CA ALA A 149 0.53 -42.64 -51.80
C ALA A 149 1.50 -42.15 -52.88
N GLU A 150 2.48 -41.30 -52.54
CA GLU A 150 3.54 -40.88 -53.46
C GLU A 150 4.46 -42.04 -53.84
N GLU A 151 4.85 -42.88 -52.88
CA GLU A 151 5.66 -44.09 -53.11
C GLU A 151 4.91 -45.10 -53.97
N GLU A 152 3.63 -45.32 -53.71
CA GLU A 152 2.78 -46.18 -54.51
C GLU A 152 2.65 -45.65 -55.94
N GLN A 153 2.39 -44.35 -56.12
CA GLN A 153 2.37 -43.73 -57.45
C GLN A 153 3.71 -43.85 -58.17
N LYS A 154 4.84 -43.63 -57.48
CA LYS A 154 6.19 -43.82 -58.05
C LYS A 154 6.38 -45.28 -58.47
N SER A 155 6.02 -46.25 -57.62
CA SER A 155 6.13 -47.67 -57.92
C SER A 155 5.30 -48.06 -59.14
N VAL A 156 4.07 -47.54 -59.27
CA VAL A 156 3.18 -47.79 -60.42
C VAL A 156 3.77 -47.17 -61.69
N GLN A 157 4.27 -45.94 -61.61
CA GLN A 157 4.96 -45.27 -62.72
C GLN A 157 6.20 -46.05 -63.16
N ASP A 158 6.98 -46.55 -62.20
CA ASP A 158 8.19 -47.32 -62.45
C ASP A 158 7.90 -48.68 -63.08
N VAL A 159 6.85 -49.38 -62.64
CA VAL A 159 6.35 -50.60 -63.31
C VAL A 159 5.91 -50.29 -64.74
N LYS A 160 5.20 -49.18 -64.96
CA LYS A 160 4.77 -48.77 -66.31
C LYS A 160 5.97 -48.45 -67.21
N LYS A 161 6.98 -47.74 -66.70
CA LYS A 161 8.24 -47.48 -67.39
C LYS A 161 8.96 -48.78 -67.73
N ALA A 162 9.10 -49.70 -66.76
CA ALA A 162 9.77 -50.98 -66.94
C ALA A 162 9.06 -51.88 -67.99
N LEU A 163 7.73 -51.88 -68.03
CA LEU A 163 6.96 -52.56 -69.08
C LEU A 163 7.19 -51.92 -70.46
N HIS A 164 7.24 -50.59 -70.53
CA HIS A 164 7.49 -49.90 -71.80
C HIS A 164 8.91 -50.15 -72.31
N THR A 165 9.92 -50.14 -71.43
CA THR A 165 11.33 -50.27 -71.78
C THR A 165 11.87 -51.71 -71.73
N HIS A 166 11.00 -52.72 -71.61
CA HIS A 166 11.41 -54.12 -71.47
C HIS A 166 12.32 -54.63 -72.60
N TYR A 167 12.19 -54.08 -73.82
CA TYR A 167 13.02 -54.40 -74.98
C TYR A 167 14.49 -53.98 -74.81
N LEU A 168 14.80 -53.11 -73.83
CA LEU A 168 16.16 -52.70 -73.50
C LEU A 168 16.92 -53.74 -72.65
N VAL A 169 16.31 -54.88 -72.32
CA VAL A 169 16.91 -55.95 -71.51
C VAL A 169 17.38 -57.09 -72.39
N SER A 170 18.58 -57.65 -72.13
CA SER A 170 19.12 -58.74 -72.95
C SER A 170 18.28 -60.01 -72.79
N THR A 171 17.90 -60.62 -73.91
CA THR A 171 17.33 -61.98 -73.94
C THR A 171 18.45 -62.99 -74.19
N SER A 172 18.22 -64.29 -73.96
CA SER A 172 19.26 -65.30 -74.22
C SER A 172 19.66 -65.39 -75.68
N ALA A 173 18.82 -64.89 -76.59
CA ALA A 173 19.02 -64.92 -78.03
C ALA A 173 19.54 -63.59 -78.61
N ILE A 174 19.23 -62.45 -77.97
CA ILE A 174 19.60 -61.11 -78.47
C ILE A 174 20.12 -60.24 -77.31
N PRO A 175 21.40 -59.81 -77.34
CA PRO A 175 21.96 -58.90 -76.34
C PRO A 175 21.35 -57.50 -76.46
N SER A 176 21.12 -56.84 -75.33
CA SER A 176 20.60 -55.47 -75.27
C SER A 176 21.65 -54.43 -75.63
N ILE A 177 21.18 -53.20 -75.88
CA ILE A 177 22.02 -52.02 -76.13
C ILE A 177 22.93 -51.70 -74.93
N TYR A 178 22.55 -52.13 -73.73
CA TYR A 178 23.31 -51.90 -72.50
C TYR A 178 24.32 -53.00 -72.18
N GLN A 179 24.38 -54.07 -72.97
CA GLN A 179 25.39 -55.11 -72.80
C GLN A 179 26.70 -54.63 -73.44
N PRO A 180 27.74 -54.33 -72.64
CA PRO A 180 29.00 -53.84 -73.19
C PRO A 180 29.63 -54.93 -74.08
N PRO A 181 30.31 -54.55 -75.17
CA PRO A 181 31.02 -55.50 -76.02
C PRO A 181 32.02 -56.30 -75.17
N ALA A 182 32.14 -57.61 -75.45
CA ALA A 182 32.79 -58.65 -74.63
C ALA A 182 34.28 -58.42 -74.26
N PHE A 183 34.85 -57.25 -74.60
CA PHE A 183 36.27 -56.91 -74.43
C PHE A 183 36.51 -55.74 -73.46
N THR A 184 35.52 -55.32 -72.67
CA THR A 184 35.72 -54.27 -71.66
C THR A 184 35.75 -54.85 -70.25
N LYS A 185 36.75 -54.44 -69.45
CA LYS A 185 37.01 -54.97 -68.09
C LYS A 185 35.95 -54.57 -67.04
N ASP A 186 34.98 -53.74 -67.43
CA ASP A 186 33.95 -53.19 -66.54
C ASP A 186 32.60 -53.92 -66.66
N ALA A 187 32.58 -55.13 -67.24
CA ALA A 187 31.38 -55.96 -67.41
C ALA A 187 30.70 -56.41 -66.10
N ALA A 188 31.29 -56.11 -64.94
CA ALA A 188 30.74 -56.45 -63.62
C ALA A 188 29.57 -55.54 -63.20
N ALA A 189 29.40 -54.38 -63.82
CA ALA A 189 28.27 -53.49 -63.57
C ALA A 189 27.19 -53.73 -64.64
N MET A 190 26.31 -54.71 -64.43
CA MET A 190 24.99 -54.61 -65.08
C MET A 190 24.44 -53.23 -64.74
N PRO A 191 24.07 -52.40 -65.73
CA PRO A 191 23.57 -51.06 -65.43
C PRO A 191 22.39 -51.22 -64.48
N ALA A 192 22.37 -50.44 -63.39
CA ALA A 192 21.34 -50.53 -62.35
C ALA A 192 19.91 -50.57 -62.93
N ILE A 193 19.71 -49.98 -64.11
CA ILE A 193 18.50 -49.98 -64.93
C ILE A 193 18.13 -51.38 -65.45
N GLU A 194 19.08 -52.17 -65.97
CA GLU A 194 18.79 -53.53 -66.46
C GLU A 194 18.46 -54.49 -65.30
N GLN A 195 19.17 -54.37 -64.18
CA GLN A 195 18.83 -55.11 -62.96
C GLN A 195 17.44 -54.73 -62.44
N PHE A 196 17.11 -53.44 -62.43
CA PHE A 196 15.80 -52.92 -62.03
C PHE A 196 14.65 -53.44 -62.90
N ILE A 197 14.80 -53.44 -64.22
CA ILE A 197 13.76 -53.97 -65.12
C ILE A 197 13.62 -55.49 -64.93
N ARG A 198 14.73 -56.22 -64.70
CA ARG A 198 14.71 -57.66 -64.41
C ARG A 198 14.05 -57.99 -63.07
N THR A 199 14.27 -57.22 -62.01
CA THR A 199 13.67 -57.46 -60.69
C THR A 199 12.16 -57.20 -60.69
N VAL A 200 11.71 -56.11 -61.30
CA VAL A 200 10.28 -55.80 -61.46
C VAL A 200 9.55 -56.89 -62.27
N ASN A 201 10.17 -57.40 -63.34
CA ASN A 201 9.58 -58.48 -64.13
C ASN A 201 9.62 -59.84 -63.40
N LYS A 202 10.67 -60.17 -62.64
CA LYS A 202 10.74 -61.40 -61.83
C LYS A 202 9.63 -61.46 -60.77
N ALA A 203 9.27 -60.34 -60.16
CA ALA A 203 8.19 -60.27 -59.17
C ALA A 203 6.81 -60.65 -59.73
N LYS A 204 6.58 -60.50 -61.05
CA LYS A 204 5.34 -60.94 -61.74
C LYS A 204 5.30 -62.44 -62.08
N ILE A 205 6.44 -63.14 -62.06
CA ILE A 205 6.55 -64.56 -62.45
C ILE A 205 6.46 -65.50 -61.22
N VAL A 206 5.95 -65.01 -60.08
CA VAL A 206 5.49 -65.91 -59.02
C VAL A 206 4.13 -66.46 -59.43
N VAL A 207 4.15 -67.47 -60.30
CA VAL A 207 2.99 -68.34 -60.53
C VAL A 207 2.71 -69.05 -59.20
N PRO A 208 1.48 -69.03 -58.66
CA PRO A 208 1.16 -69.79 -57.46
C PRO A 208 1.52 -71.25 -57.70
N SER A 209 2.37 -71.82 -56.83
CA SER A 209 2.73 -73.23 -56.87
C SER A 209 1.44 -74.05 -56.73
N ILE A 210 0.98 -74.65 -57.83
CA ILE A 210 -0.05 -75.69 -57.81
C ILE A 210 0.60 -76.88 -57.09
N GLY A 211 0.10 -77.19 -55.89
CA GLY A 211 0.54 -78.32 -55.09
C GLY A 211 0.45 -79.63 -55.88
N LYS A 212 1.42 -80.52 -55.63
CA LYS A 212 1.51 -81.85 -56.25
C LYS A 212 0.24 -82.66 -55.94
N ARG A 213 -0.21 -83.37 -56.99
CA ARG A 213 -1.33 -84.34 -57.00
C ARG A 213 -1.26 -85.35 -55.86
#